data_AF-A0AAW7XHC3-F1
#
_entry.id   AF-A0AAW7XHC3-F1
#
_cell.length_a   1.000
_cell.length_b   1.000
_cell.length_c   1.000
_cell.angle_alpha   90.00
_cell.angle_beta   90.00
_cell.angle_gamma   90.00
#
_symmetry.space_group_name_H-M   'P 1'
#
loop_
_entity.id
_entity.type
_entity.pdbx_description
1 polymer ?
#
loop_
_entity_poly.entity_id
_entity_poly.type
_entity_poly.pdbx_seq_one_letter_code
_entity_poly.pdbx_strand_id
1 'polypeptide(L)'
;MRCVPFLLVSLLSFPVATMAASYEGAESVPLFHPLCFEPLMAQEDDGGAYDMAACAEEFKDIPVKRTPDGGLYAKRPAREDESALTAGYVVYEPIGTLDEALELVLYHDKQPEKAIHARVLVMARLPGFSPLYREYITSIDEAGTRCNGSIQGARLISEAILEVDLNVNSATLMKLAAPELPLGKAGQASDDIASLSLKPKDQLDNNESHCIGTVTKTYNLIDSREALKSLSFITGLKPTAANPYQACFDGLLDEFIKPPGTLDLQEFDLFKQLFVSTCGIK
;
A
#
# COMPACT_ATOMS: atom_id res chain seq x y z
N MET A 1 -4.03 35.94 69.59
CA MET A 1 -4.05 34.48 69.34
C MET A 1 -5.36 34.12 68.66
N ARG A 2 -5.33 33.83 67.35
CA ARG A 2 -6.43 33.23 66.60
C ARG A 2 -5.82 32.22 65.62
N CYS A 3 -6.00 30.94 65.91
CA CYS A 3 -5.57 29.85 65.04
C CYS A 3 -6.56 29.74 63.85
N VAL A 4 -6.03 29.80 62.63
CA VAL A 4 -6.77 29.46 61.40
C VAL A 4 -6.44 28.01 61.07
N PRO A 5 -7.42 27.11 60.92
CA PRO A 5 -7.13 25.74 60.51
C PRO A 5 -6.86 25.71 59.01
N PHE A 6 -5.70 25.18 58.63
CA PHE A 6 -5.38 24.79 57.26
C PHE A 6 -6.25 23.58 56.90
N LEU A 7 -7.21 23.76 56.00
CA LEU A 7 -7.88 22.66 55.31
C LEU A 7 -6.91 22.11 54.25
N LEU A 8 -6.37 20.91 54.50
CA LEU A 8 -5.74 20.10 53.46
C LEU A 8 -6.81 19.71 52.44
N VAL A 9 -6.77 20.32 51.27
CA VAL A 9 -7.48 19.82 50.09
C VAL A 9 -6.64 18.67 49.53
N SER A 10 -7.04 17.43 49.83
CA SER A 10 -6.53 16.25 49.14
C SER A 10 -6.94 16.35 47.67
N LEU A 11 -5.99 16.68 46.81
CA LEU A 11 -6.09 16.47 45.37
C LEU A 11 -6.21 14.97 45.13
N LEU A 12 -7.43 14.50 44.89
CA LEU A 12 -7.70 13.19 44.32
C LEU A 12 -7.12 13.18 42.90
N SER A 13 -5.91 12.62 42.76
CA SER A 13 -5.36 12.23 41.47
C SER A 13 -6.23 11.12 40.90
N PHE A 14 -7.18 11.46 40.03
CA PHE A 14 -7.85 10.48 39.22
C PHE A 14 -6.80 9.82 38.29
N PRO A 15 -6.71 8.48 38.25
CA PRO A 15 -5.91 7.85 37.22
C PRO A 15 -6.57 8.19 35.88
N VAL A 16 -5.85 8.93 35.04
CA VAL A 16 -6.19 9.03 33.62
C VAL A 16 -6.10 7.60 33.09
N ALA A 17 -7.26 6.98 32.83
CA ALA A 17 -7.31 5.73 32.12
C ALA A 17 -6.74 6.02 30.73
N THR A 18 -5.47 5.66 30.52
CA THR A 18 -4.92 5.53 29.17
C THR A 18 -5.72 4.42 28.50
N MET A 19 -6.68 4.78 27.66
CA MET A 19 -7.30 3.82 26.76
C MET A 19 -6.15 3.22 25.95
N ALA A 20 -5.97 1.90 26.07
CA ALA A 20 -4.95 1.22 25.29
C ALA A 20 -5.38 1.29 23.82
N ALA A 21 -4.44 1.63 22.93
CA ALA A 21 -4.69 1.60 21.51
C ALA A 21 -5.10 0.18 21.10
N SER A 22 -6.10 0.08 20.23
CA SER A 22 -6.71 -1.20 19.81
C SER A 22 -6.76 -1.30 18.30
N TYR A 23 -6.84 -2.54 17.81
CA TYR A 23 -7.07 -2.79 16.40
C TYR A 23 -7.93 -4.05 16.20
N GLU A 24 -8.66 -4.07 15.10
CA GLU A 24 -9.48 -5.20 14.67
C GLU A 24 -9.23 -5.52 13.19
N GLY A 25 -9.46 -6.78 12.81
CA GLY A 25 -9.23 -7.28 11.45
C GLY A 25 -10.21 -6.73 10.42
N ALA A 26 -10.06 -7.18 9.17
CA ALA A 26 -10.84 -6.72 8.01
C ALA A 26 -12.36 -6.78 8.21
N GLU A 27 -12.86 -7.74 8.98
CA GLU A 27 -14.27 -7.92 9.30
C GLU A 27 -14.89 -6.80 10.15
N SER A 28 -14.06 -6.00 10.82
CA SER A 28 -14.50 -4.85 11.63
C SER A 28 -14.96 -3.66 10.79
N VAL A 29 -14.57 -3.61 9.51
CA VAL A 29 -14.88 -2.51 8.59
C VAL A 29 -16.19 -2.84 7.84
N PRO A 30 -17.21 -1.97 7.89
CA PRO A 30 -18.43 -2.15 7.12
C PRO A 30 -18.18 -2.20 5.62
N LEU A 31 -19.03 -2.95 4.92
CA LEU A 31 -18.94 -3.06 3.46
C LEU A 31 -19.69 -1.90 2.79
N PHE A 32 -19.07 -1.33 1.77
CA PHE A 32 -19.56 -0.21 0.98
C PHE A 32 -19.60 -0.58 -0.50
N HIS A 33 -20.38 0.18 -1.26
CA HIS A 33 -20.32 0.07 -2.71
C HIS A 33 -18.97 0.62 -3.22
N PRO A 34 -18.17 -0.12 -4.02
CA PRO A 34 -16.81 0.30 -4.40
C PRO A 34 -16.75 1.66 -5.12
N LEU A 35 -17.79 2.02 -5.88
CA LEU A 35 -17.82 3.32 -6.57
C LEU A 35 -18.02 4.53 -5.65
N CYS A 36 -18.28 4.34 -4.35
CA CYS A 36 -18.48 5.42 -3.39
C CYS A 36 -17.17 6.00 -2.83
N PHE A 37 -16.03 5.32 -3.01
CA PHE A 37 -14.76 5.81 -2.49
C PHE A 37 -14.23 7.04 -3.24
N GLU A 38 -14.48 7.16 -4.55
CA GLU A 38 -14.03 8.34 -5.31
C GLU A 38 -14.80 9.62 -4.90
N PRO A 39 -16.14 9.61 -4.83
CA PRO A 39 -16.89 10.72 -4.24
C PRO A 39 -16.49 11.04 -2.80
N LEU A 40 -16.23 10.02 -1.97
CA LEU A 40 -15.75 10.20 -0.59
C LEU A 40 -14.42 10.95 -0.55
N MET A 41 -13.43 10.53 -1.35
CA MET A 41 -12.12 11.18 -1.43
C MET A 41 -12.24 12.62 -1.96
N ALA A 42 -13.19 12.89 -2.86
CA ALA A 42 -13.43 14.23 -3.37
C ALA A 42 -14.01 15.22 -2.33
N GLN A 43 -14.44 14.76 -1.15
CA GLN A 43 -14.91 15.62 -0.05
C GLN A 43 -13.78 16.18 0.83
N GLU A 44 -12.51 15.85 0.55
CA GLU A 44 -11.34 16.27 1.35
C GLU A 44 -11.30 17.80 1.54
N ASP A 45 -11.58 18.56 0.47
CA ASP A 45 -11.55 20.03 0.49
C ASP A 45 -12.70 20.65 1.32
N ASP A 46 -13.80 19.93 1.50
CA ASP A 46 -15.02 20.41 2.16
C ASP A 46 -15.12 19.95 3.63
N GLY A 47 -14.14 19.19 4.14
CA GLY A 47 -14.12 18.68 5.53
C GLY A 47 -15.34 17.81 5.86
N GLY A 48 -15.87 17.12 4.84
CA GLY A 48 -17.25 16.67 4.80
C GLY A 48 -17.47 15.23 5.25
N ALA A 49 -18.43 15.05 6.16
CA ALA A 49 -19.07 13.78 6.44
C ALA A 49 -19.80 13.26 5.18
N TYR A 50 -19.32 12.18 4.57
CA TYR A 50 -19.93 11.61 3.37
C TYR A 50 -20.85 10.43 3.69
N ASP A 51 -22.08 10.48 3.20
CA ASP A 51 -23.08 9.43 3.40
C ASP A 51 -22.88 8.27 2.41
N MET A 52 -22.16 7.23 2.86
CA MET A 52 -21.90 6.05 2.03
C MET A 52 -23.17 5.28 1.66
N ALA A 53 -24.24 5.40 2.45
CA ALA A 53 -25.50 4.72 2.21
C ALA A 53 -26.28 5.40 1.08
N ALA A 54 -26.38 6.73 1.14
CA ALA A 54 -26.99 7.52 0.08
C ALA A 54 -26.26 7.30 -1.26
N CYS A 55 -24.93 7.26 -1.22
CA CYS A 55 -24.12 6.92 -2.40
C CYS A 55 -24.42 5.52 -2.95
N ALA A 56 -24.55 4.52 -2.08
CA ALA A 56 -24.85 3.16 -2.52
C ALA A 56 -26.20 3.06 -3.27
N GLU A 57 -27.18 3.89 -2.91
CA GLU A 57 -28.46 3.98 -3.62
C GLU A 57 -28.32 4.55 -5.04
N GLU A 58 -27.37 5.47 -5.28
CA GLU A 58 -27.07 6.00 -6.62
C GLU A 58 -26.54 4.91 -7.55
N PHE A 59 -25.81 3.94 -7.01
CA PHE A 59 -25.18 2.86 -7.76
C PHE A 59 -25.89 1.50 -7.61
N LYS A 60 -27.11 1.45 -7.05
CA LYS A 60 -27.82 0.20 -6.73
C LYS A 60 -28.00 -0.77 -7.90
N ASP A 61 -28.03 -0.25 -9.12
CA ASP A 61 -28.20 -1.04 -10.36
C ASP A 61 -26.86 -1.59 -10.90
N ILE A 62 -25.72 -1.22 -10.29
CA ILE A 62 -24.39 -1.72 -10.63
C ILE A 62 -24.05 -2.88 -9.68
N PRO A 63 -23.88 -4.12 -10.19
CA PRO A 63 -23.62 -5.27 -9.33
C PRO A 63 -22.19 -5.26 -8.77
N VAL A 64 -22.07 -5.47 -7.47
CA VAL A 64 -20.80 -5.73 -6.79
C VAL A 64 -20.48 -7.22 -6.84
N LYS A 65 -19.23 -7.56 -7.16
CA LYS A 65 -18.73 -8.93 -7.23
C LYS A 65 -17.52 -9.11 -6.31
N ARG A 66 -17.21 -10.35 -5.93
CA ARG A 66 -15.97 -10.66 -5.23
C ARG A 66 -14.87 -11.04 -6.22
N THR A 67 -13.66 -10.53 -6.01
CA THR A 67 -12.44 -10.99 -6.69
C THR A 67 -11.99 -12.33 -6.10
N PRO A 68 -11.11 -13.08 -6.78
CA PRO A 68 -10.54 -14.33 -6.23
C PRO A 68 -9.85 -14.14 -4.88
N ASP A 69 -9.25 -12.96 -4.67
CA ASP A 69 -8.51 -12.61 -3.45
C ASP A 69 -9.41 -12.08 -2.33
N GLY A 70 -10.72 -11.96 -2.58
CA GLY A 70 -11.74 -11.62 -1.58
C GLY A 70 -12.24 -10.19 -1.62
N GLY A 71 -11.57 -9.30 -2.36
CA GLY A 71 -11.95 -7.92 -2.60
C GLY A 71 -13.30 -7.71 -3.29
N LEU A 72 -13.83 -6.51 -3.15
CA LEU A 72 -15.12 -6.09 -3.70
C LEU A 72 -14.89 -5.26 -4.96
N TYR A 73 -15.37 -5.78 -6.08
CA TYR A 73 -15.24 -5.23 -7.41
C TYR A 73 -16.57 -4.61 -7.87
N ALA A 74 -16.51 -3.39 -8.41
CA ALA A 74 -17.59 -2.80 -9.19
C ALA A 74 -17.05 -2.18 -10.46
N LYS A 75 -17.78 -2.38 -11.56
CA LYS A 75 -17.45 -1.76 -12.84
C LYS A 75 -17.99 -0.34 -12.87
N ARG A 76 -17.24 0.59 -13.46
CA ARG A 76 -17.71 1.96 -13.68
C ARG A 76 -18.83 1.97 -14.75
N PRO A 77 -19.82 2.87 -14.63
CA PRO A 77 -20.79 3.08 -15.71
C PRO A 77 -20.07 3.54 -16.97
N ALA A 78 -20.44 2.97 -18.12
CA ALA A 78 -19.89 3.43 -19.40
C ALA A 78 -20.43 4.83 -19.71
N ARG A 79 -19.56 5.72 -20.19
CA ARG A 79 -19.99 6.99 -20.79
C ARG A 79 -20.73 6.71 -22.10
N GLU A 80 -21.60 7.61 -22.53
CA GLU A 80 -22.43 7.45 -23.73
C GLU A 80 -21.62 7.14 -25.00
N ASP A 81 -20.35 7.55 -25.05
CA ASP A 81 -19.41 7.40 -26.15
C ASP A 81 -18.36 6.29 -25.94
N GLU A 82 -18.36 5.63 -24.79
CA GLU A 82 -17.38 4.59 -24.46
C GLU A 82 -17.96 3.18 -24.60
N SER A 83 -17.15 2.27 -25.15
CA SER A 83 -17.50 0.86 -25.09
C SER A 83 -17.56 0.40 -23.63
N ALA A 84 -18.43 -0.57 -23.34
CA ALA A 84 -18.44 -1.18 -22.01
C ALA A 84 -17.06 -1.75 -21.60
N LEU A 85 -16.15 -2.04 -22.53
CA LEU A 85 -14.83 -2.59 -22.22
C LEU A 85 -13.82 -1.55 -21.72
N THR A 86 -14.08 -0.25 -21.89
CA THR A 86 -13.14 0.83 -21.57
C THR A 86 -13.51 1.63 -20.32
N ALA A 87 -14.74 1.48 -19.80
CA ALA A 87 -15.27 2.26 -18.68
C ALA A 87 -14.44 2.21 -17.39
N GLY A 88 -13.60 1.19 -17.21
CA GLY A 88 -12.80 1.00 -16.01
C GLY A 88 -13.57 0.32 -14.86
N TYR A 89 -12.94 0.25 -13.70
CA TYR A 89 -13.48 -0.43 -12.51
C TYR A 89 -12.81 0.05 -11.23
N VAL A 90 -13.42 -0.30 -10.11
CA VAL A 90 -12.85 -0.16 -8.78
C VAL A 90 -12.85 -1.52 -8.09
N VAL A 91 -11.76 -1.83 -7.41
CA VAL A 91 -11.69 -2.92 -6.42
C VAL A 91 -11.31 -2.31 -5.08
N TYR A 92 -11.90 -2.78 -3.99
CA TYR A 92 -11.38 -2.46 -2.67
C TYR A 92 -11.46 -3.66 -1.74
N GLU A 93 -10.55 -3.70 -0.76
CA GLU A 93 -10.48 -4.74 0.26
C GLU A 93 -10.40 -4.10 1.64
N PRO A 94 -11.28 -4.47 2.59
CA PRO A 94 -11.13 -4.03 3.97
C PRO A 94 -9.83 -4.56 4.60
N ILE A 95 -9.13 -3.71 5.35
CA ILE A 95 -7.89 -4.09 6.04
C ILE A 95 -8.15 -4.25 7.53
N GLY A 96 -8.78 -3.26 8.16
CA GLY A 96 -9.05 -3.29 9.60
C GLY A 96 -9.44 -1.92 10.17
N THR A 97 -9.71 -1.91 11.47
CA THR A 97 -10.06 -0.70 12.23
C THR A 97 -9.02 -0.45 13.32
N LEU A 98 -8.67 0.81 13.57
CA LEU A 98 -7.85 1.29 14.67
C LEU A 98 -8.69 2.11 15.64
N ASP A 99 -8.54 1.84 16.93
CA ASP A 99 -9.20 2.56 18.03
C ASP A 99 -10.72 2.72 17.84
N GLU A 100 -11.36 1.75 17.17
CA GLU A 100 -12.77 1.78 16.75
C GLU A 100 -13.20 2.97 15.88
N ALA A 101 -12.26 3.84 15.48
CA ALA A 101 -12.54 5.13 14.89
C ALA A 101 -11.97 5.29 13.47
N LEU A 102 -10.78 4.73 13.20
CA LEU A 102 -10.15 4.82 11.89
C LEU A 102 -10.27 3.49 11.17
N GLU A 103 -10.75 3.51 9.94
CA GLU A 103 -10.88 2.35 9.07
C GLU A 103 -9.87 2.42 7.94
N LEU A 104 -9.22 1.30 7.68
CA LEU A 104 -8.26 1.15 6.60
C LEU A 104 -8.84 0.24 5.52
N VAL A 105 -8.72 0.67 4.27
CA VAL A 105 -9.10 -0.13 3.11
C VAL A 105 -8.03 -0.05 2.03
N LEU A 106 -7.72 -1.17 1.38
CA LEU A 106 -6.93 -1.20 0.17
C LEU A 106 -7.85 -0.87 -1.00
N TYR A 107 -7.48 0.12 -1.80
CA TYR A 107 -8.28 0.64 -2.89
C TYR A 107 -7.49 0.62 -4.19
N HIS A 108 -8.04 -0.04 -5.21
CA HIS A 108 -7.53 -0.09 -6.57
C HIS A 108 -8.51 0.58 -7.53
N ASP A 109 -8.05 1.64 -8.19
CA ASP A 109 -8.83 2.37 -9.18
C ASP A 109 -8.25 2.19 -10.58
N LYS A 110 -9.07 1.63 -11.47
CA LYS A 110 -8.81 1.57 -12.90
C LYS A 110 -9.74 2.56 -13.59
N GLN A 111 -9.22 3.74 -13.89
CA GLN A 111 -9.89 4.70 -14.76
C GLN A 111 -9.76 4.27 -16.24
N PRO A 112 -10.67 4.75 -17.12
CA PRO A 112 -10.53 4.57 -18.57
C PRO A 112 -9.14 5.00 -19.04
N GLU A 113 -8.49 4.15 -19.84
CA GLU A 113 -7.19 4.40 -20.49
C GLU A 113 -6.00 4.70 -19.56
N LYS A 114 -6.17 4.78 -18.23
CA LYS A 114 -5.10 5.03 -17.25
C LYS A 114 -4.59 3.73 -16.63
N ALA A 115 -3.39 3.76 -16.02
CA ALA A 115 -2.92 2.65 -15.20
C ALA A 115 -3.84 2.44 -13.97
N ILE A 116 -3.78 1.24 -13.37
CA ILE A 116 -4.45 1.01 -12.08
C ILE A 116 -3.66 1.77 -11.03
N HIS A 117 -4.34 2.58 -10.23
CA HIS A 117 -3.77 3.24 -9.06
C HIS A 117 -4.17 2.48 -7.81
N ALA A 118 -3.19 2.08 -6.99
CA ALA A 118 -3.42 1.35 -5.75
C ALA A 118 -3.00 2.21 -4.56
N ARG A 119 -3.82 2.24 -3.50
CA ARG A 119 -3.57 3.02 -2.29
C ARG A 119 -4.27 2.41 -1.08
N VAL A 120 -3.72 2.60 0.11
CA VAL A 120 -4.43 2.30 1.36
C VAL A 120 -5.11 3.58 1.83
N LEU A 121 -6.43 3.62 1.85
CA LEU A 121 -7.20 4.75 2.35
C LEU A 121 -7.32 4.66 3.87
N VAL A 122 -7.23 5.81 4.53
CA VAL A 122 -7.54 5.99 5.95
C VAL A 122 -8.80 6.84 6.04
N MET A 123 -9.83 6.29 6.68
CA MET A 123 -11.12 6.93 6.83
C MET A 123 -11.50 7.02 8.29
N ALA A 124 -12.17 8.08 8.72
CA ALA A 124 -12.72 8.19 10.05
C ALA A 124 -14.22 7.84 10.07
N ARG A 125 -14.62 7.11 11.11
CA ARG A 125 -16.01 7.05 11.57
C ARG A 125 -16.33 8.35 12.30
N LEU A 126 -17.48 8.92 11.99
CA LEU A 126 -17.92 10.15 12.62
C LEU A 126 -18.86 9.86 13.79
N PRO A 127 -18.42 10.05 15.05
CA PRO A 127 -19.27 9.85 16.21
C PRO A 127 -20.44 10.86 16.19
N GLY A 128 -21.65 10.36 16.51
CA GLY A 128 -22.88 11.18 16.51
C GLY A 128 -23.59 11.24 15.14
N PHE A 129 -22.99 10.71 14.08
CA PHE A 129 -23.64 10.47 12.79
C PHE A 129 -24.06 9.01 12.65
N SER A 130 -24.82 8.69 11.60
CA SER A 130 -25.13 7.29 11.27
C SER A 130 -23.82 6.49 11.07
N PRO A 131 -23.76 5.20 11.45
CA PRO A 131 -22.59 4.34 11.28
C PRO A 131 -22.08 4.20 9.84
N LEU A 132 -22.77 4.76 8.85
CA LEU A 132 -22.44 4.72 7.43
C LEU A 132 -21.81 6.04 6.92
N TYR A 133 -21.68 7.06 7.76
CA TYR A 133 -20.96 8.29 7.40
C TYR A 133 -19.45 8.09 7.54
N ARG A 134 -18.69 8.51 6.54
CA ARG A 134 -17.23 8.45 6.54
C ARG A 134 -16.63 9.80 6.20
N GLU A 135 -15.50 10.08 6.81
CA GLU A 135 -14.62 11.18 6.42
C GLU A 135 -13.34 10.57 5.85
N TYR A 136 -12.92 11.01 4.67
CA TYR A 136 -11.61 10.66 4.14
C TYR A 136 -10.55 11.49 4.86
N ILE A 137 -9.53 10.83 5.42
CA ILE A 137 -8.48 11.49 6.19
C ILE A 137 -7.22 11.65 5.36
N THR A 138 -6.75 10.54 4.78
CA THR A 138 -5.53 10.50 3.97
C THR A 138 -5.41 9.14 3.25
N SER A 139 -4.34 8.97 2.47
CA SER A 139 -3.96 7.66 1.94
C SER A 139 -2.45 7.42 1.98
N ILE A 140 -2.10 6.14 2.11
CA ILE A 140 -0.74 5.64 1.93
C ILE A 140 -0.65 5.13 0.49
N ASP A 141 0.09 5.87 -0.31
CA ASP A 141 0.24 5.65 -1.74
C ASP A 141 1.70 5.26 -2.05
N GLU A 142 1.87 4.42 -3.07
CA GLU A 142 3.19 4.09 -3.61
C GLU A 142 3.21 4.55 -5.06
N ALA A 143 4.29 5.23 -5.47
CA ALA A 143 4.38 5.88 -6.79
C ALA A 143 4.42 4.89 -7.99
N GLY A 144 4.36 3.58 -7.73
CA GLY A 144 4.52 2.52 -8.72
C GLY A 144 3.22 2.13 -9.44
N THR A 145 3.36 1.69 -10.69
CA THR A 145 2.26 1.12 -11.48
C THR A 145 2.53 -0.37 -11.74
N ARG A 146 1.50 -1.22 -11.57
CA ARG A 146 1.61 -2.67 -11.80
C ARG A 146 2.88 -3.27 -11.12
N CYS A 147 3.76 -3.92 -11.88
CA CYS A 147 5.00 -4.52 -11.38
C CYS A 147 6.10 -3.52 -11.01
N ASN A 148 5.90 -2.21 -11.22
CA ASN A 148 6.85 -1.16 -10.86
C ASN A 148 6.61 -0.60 -9.44
N GLY A 149 6.11 -1.40 -8.50
CA GLY A 149 5.87 -0.98 -7.12
C GLY A 149 4.42 -0.63 -6.79
N SER A 150 3.43 -1.07 -7.59
CA SER A 150 2.02 -0.91 -7.20
C SER A 150 1.70 -1.79 -6.00
N ILE A 151 0.87 -1.28 -5.09
CA ILE A 151 0.36 -2.04 -3.95
C ILE A 151 -0.49 -3.21 -4.46
N GLN A 152 -0.08 -4.41 -4.08
CA GLN A 152 -0.77 -5.66 -4.31
C GLN A 152 -1.74 -5.97 -3.17
N GLY A 153 -1.28 -5.79 -1.94
CA GLY A 153 -1.99 -6.20 -0.73
C GLY A 153 -1.59 -5.34 0.46
N ALA A 154 -2.43 -5.33 1.49
CA ALA A 154 -2.13 -4.67 2.75
C ALA A 154 -2.81 -5.38 3.91
N ARG A 155 -2.18 -5.40 5.08
CA ARG A 155 -2.69 -6.06 6.28
C ARG A 155 -2.28 -5.32 7.54
N LEU A 156 -3.24 -5.12 8.44
CA LEU A 156 -2.96 -4.53 9.75
C LEU A 156 -2.48 -5.62 10.70
N ILE A 157 -1.26 -5.48 11.20
CA ILE A 157 -0.60 -6.47 12.05
C ILE A 157 -0.75 -6.13 13.53
N SER A 158 -0.77 -4.84 13.84
CA SER A 158 -1.05 -4.31 15.16
C SER A 158 -1.66 -2.91 15.07
N GLU A 159 -2.01 -2.34 16.21
CA GLU A 159 -2.46 -0.95 16.36
C GLU A 159 -1.46 0.09 15.82
N ALA A 160 -0.20 -0.31 15.63
CA ALA A 160 0.86 0.57 15.16
C ALA A 160 1.45 0.12 13.81
N ILE A 161 1.23 -1.11 13.36
CA ILE A 161 1.98 -1.67 12.23
C ILE A 161 1.02 -2.10 11.12
N LEU A 162 1.13 -1.41 9.99
CA LEU A 162 0.53 -1.82 8.72
C LEU A 162 1.62 -2.46 7.85
N GLU A 163 1.34 -3.64 7.28
CA GLU A 163 2.18 -4.23 6.24
C GLU A 163 1.56 -3.98 4.87
N VAL A 164 2.39 -3.57 3.92
CA VAL A 164 2.00 -3.31 2.53
C VAL A 164 2.90 -4.11 1.61
N ASP A 165 2.26 -4.87 0.74
CA ASP A 165 2.89 -5.73 -0.25
C ASP A 165 2.91 -5.03 -1.61
N LEU A 166 4.09 -4.85 -2.18
CA LEU A 166 4.31 -4.15 -3.46
C LEU A 166 4.73 -5.14 -4.53
N ASN A 167 4.07 -5.11 -5.68
CA ASN A 167 4.56 -5.87 -6.83
C ASN A 167 5.88 -5.28 -7.33
N VAL A 168 6.86 -6.13 -7.62
CA VAL A 168 8.17 -5.67 -8.13
C VAL A 168 8.60 -6.42 -9.39
N ASN A 169 9.29 -5.70 -10.27
CA ASN A 169 10.19 -6.25 -11.29
C ASN A 169 11.65 -6.12 -10.82
N SER A 170 12.58 -6.64 -11.61
CA SER A 170 14.02 -6.62 -11.26
C SER A 170 14.54 -5.19 -11.09
N ALA A 171 14.10 -4.24 -11.92
CA ALA A 171 14.49 -2.84 -11.81
C ALA A 171 14.02 -2.20 -10.48
N THR A 172 12.77 -2.40 -10.10
CA THR A 172 12.17 -1.83 -8.88
C THR A 172 12.79 -2.45 -7.62
N LEU A 173 12.99 -3.77 -7.64
CA LEU A 173 13.67 -4.49 -6.57
C LEU A 173 15.07 -3.92 -6.31
N MET A 174 15.85 -3.67 -7.36
CA MET A 174 17.21 -3.12 -7.24
C MET A 174 17.23 -1.68 -6.71
N LYS A 175 16.18 -0.89 -6.94
CA LYS A 175 16.05 0.44 -6.33
C LYS A 175 15.80 0.36 -4.83
N LEU A 176 14.87 -0.49 -4.40
CA LEU A 176 14.53 -0.69 -2.98
C LEU A 176 15.70 -1.32 -2.19
N ALA A 177 16.55 -2.07 -2.88
CA ALA A 177 17.69 -2.79 -2.35
C ALA A 177 18.89 -1.95 -1.88
N ALA A 178 19.15 -0.79 -2.48
CA ALA A 178 20.43 -0.09 -2.30
C ALA A 178 20.32 1.45 -2.40
N PRO A 179 19.63 2.12 -1.44
CA PRO A 179 19.54 3.57 -1.42
C PRO A 179 20.88 4.29 -1.14
N GLU A 180 21.85 3.61 -0.51
CA GLU A 180 23.07 4.20 0.08
C GLU A 180 24.38 3.89 -0.72
N LEU A 181 24.32 3.23 -1.87
CA LEU A 181 25.52 3.05 -2.70
C LEU A 181 25.99 4.44 -3.20
N PRO A 182 27.28 4.82 -3.09
CA PRO A 182 27.76 6.13 -3.50
C PRO A 182 27.75 6.23 -5.03
N LEU A 183 26.62 6.67 -5.56
CA LEU A 183 26.48 7.15 -6.93
C LEU A 183 26.53 8.68 -6.87
N GLY A 184 27.73 9.26 -6.85
CA GLY A 184 28.02 10.69 -7.13
C GLY A 184 27.14 11.77 -6.45
N LYS A 185 27.67 12.39 -5.39
CA LYS A 185 27.27 13.63 -4.68
C LYS A 185 25.97 14.38 -5.10
N ALA A 186 24.98 14.21 -4.22
CA ALA A 186 24.01 15.17 -3.67
C ALA A 186 24.01 16.62 -4.20
N GLY A 187 22.91 16.95 -4.88
CA GLY A 187 22.24 18.25 -4.82
C GLY A 187 20.77 18.01 -4.43
N GLN A 188 20.20 18.94 -3.67
CA GLN A 188 18.88 18.93 -3.06
C GLN A 188 17.72 18.38 -3.93
N ALA A 189 16.87 17.57 -3.29
CA ALA A 189 15.46 17.29 -3.58
C ALA A 189 14.96 17.48 -5.03
N SER A 190 14.84 16.39 -5.78
CA SER A 190 13.84 16.23 -6.86
C SER A 190 13.62 14.75 -7.20
N ASP A 191 12.54 14.47 -7.91
CA ASP A 191 12.00 13.21 -8.48
C ASP A 191 12.98 12.25 -9.21
N ASP A 192 14.19 12.02 -8.71
CA ASP A 192 15.24 11.39 -9.52
C ASP A 192 15.28 9.86 -9.42
N ILE A 193 14.41 9.30 -10.25
CA ILE A 193 14.59 8.10 -11.09
C ILE A 193 15.99 8.07 -11.79
N ALA A 194 16.78 9.14 -11.76
CA ALA A 194 18.08 9.26 -12.42
C ALA A 194 19.22 8.37 -11.87
N SER A 195 19.08 7.69 -10.73
CA SER A 195 20.03 6.65 -10.32
C SER A 195 19.92 5.36 -11.16
N LEU A 196 18.94 5.28 -12.07
CA LEU A 196 18.94 4.32 -13.18
C LEU A 196 20.05 4.58 -14.22
N SER A 197 20.80 5.69 -14.14
CA SER A 197 21.67 6.18 -15.25
C SER A 197 23.06 5.53 -15.38
N LEU A 198 23.38 4.48 -14.62
CA LEU A 198 24.66 3.77 -14.81
C LEU A 198 24.53 2.43 -15.53
N LYS A 199 23.30 1.99 -15.82
CA LYS A 199 23.02 0.94 -16.81
C LYS A 199 21.95 1.48 -17.75
N PRO A 200 22.10 1.36 -19.07
CA PRO A 200 21.09 1.89 -19.96
C PRO A 200 19.74 1.22 -19.66
N LYS A 201 18.65 2.00 -19.79
CA LYS A 201 17.26 1.66 -19.41
C LYS A 201 16.77 0.33 -20.01
N ASP A 202 17.46 -0.17 -21.03
CA ASP A 202 17.25 -1.43 -21.74
C ASP A 202 17.87 -2.67 -21.07
N GLN A 203 18.72 -2.51 -20.05
CA GLN A 203 19.46 -3.62 -19.42
C GLN A 203 18.76 -4.29 -18.23
N LEU A 204 17.77 -3.67 -17.60
CA LEU A 204 16.93 -4.32 -16.57
C LEU A 204 15.49 -4.42 -17.07
N ASP A 205 14.74 -5.45 -16.66
CA ASP A 205 13.34 -5.56 -17.04
C ASP A 205 12.54 -4.42 -16.38
N ASN A 206 12.18 -3.43 -17.20
CA ASN A 206 11.28 -2.35 -16.85
C ASN A 206 9.88 -2.57 -17.45
N ASN A 207 9.56 -3.79 -17.89
CA ASN A 207 8.24 -4.13 -18.34
C ASN A 207 7.28 -4.13 -17.16
N GLU A 208 6.36 -3.17 -17.16
CA GLU A 208 5.30 -3.03 -16.16
C GLU A 208 4.39 -4.27 -16.06
N SER A 209 4.42 -5.18 -17.03
CA SER A 209 3.63 -6.42 -17.01
C SER A 209 4.37 -7.65 -16.48
N HIS A 210 5.69 -7.60 -16.22
CA HIS A 210 6.46 -8.74 -15.73
C HIS A 210 6.85 -8.55 -14.26
N CYS A 211 6.03 -9.12 -13.38
CA CYS A 211 6.30 -9.15 -11.96
C CYS A 211 7.22 -10.33 -11.68
N ILE A 212 8.28 -10.10 -10.91
CA ILE A 212 9.19 -11.17 -10.44
C ILE A 212 8.87 -11.60 -9.02
N GLY A 213 8.04 -10.83 -8.31
CA GLY A 213 7.76 -11.04 -6.91
C GLY A 213 7.07 -9.86 -6.25
N THR A 214 7.11 -9.88 -4.93
CA THR A 214 6.47 -8.94 -4.03
C THR A 214 7.47 -8.52 -2.96
N VAL A 215 7.48 -7.23 -2.63
CA VAL A 215 8.22 -6.67 -1.50
C VAL A 215 7.23 -6.29 -0.41
N THR A 216 7.43 -6.78 0.81
CA THR A 216 6.64 -6.37 1.97
C THR A 216 7.36 -5.25 2.72
N LYS A 217 6.69 -4.11 2.88
CA LYS A 217 7.08 -3.02 3.77
C LYS A 217 6.23 -3.01 5.03
N THR A 218 6.79 -2.55 6.15
CA THR A 218 6.04 -2.18 7.36
C THR A 218 5.98 -0.67 7.48
N TYR A 219 4.80 -0.15 7.76
CA TYR A 219 4.50 1.24 8.05
C TYR A 219 4.11 1.36 9.52
N ASN A 220 4.86 2.15 10.27
CA ASN A 220 4.49 2.52 11.62
C ASN A 220 3.50 3.69 11.58
N LEU A 221 2.27 3.43 11.99
CA LEU A 221 1.17 4.40 11.93
C LEU A 221 1.26 5.49 13.02
N ILE A 222 2.10 5.31 14.04
CA ILE A 222 2.28 6.25 15.14
C ILE A 222 3.36 7.28 14.82
N ASP A 223 4.48 6.83 14.27
CA ASP A 223 5.66 7.69 14.02
C ASP A 223 6.03 7.82 12.54
N SER A 224 5.19 7.30 11.65
CA SER A 224 5.33 7.36 10.19
C SER A 224 6.65 6.80 9.67
N ARG A 225 7.31 5.91 10.42
CA ARG A 225 8.52 5.22 9.94
C ARG A 225 8.17 4.02 9.07
N GLU A 226 8.91 3.87 8.00
CA GLU A 226 8.81 2.73 7.08
C GLU A 226 10.04 1.83 7.21
N ALA A 227 9.85 0.53 7.00
CA ALA A 227 10.94 -0.43 6.88
C ALA A 227 10.61 -1.53 5.87
N LEU A 228 11.65 -2.07 5.23
CA LEU A 228 11.55 -3.29 4.45
C LEU A 228 11.45 -4.48 5.43
N LYS A 229 10.56 -5.45 5.17
CA LYS A 229 10.40 -6.64 6.01
C LYS A 229 10.90 -7.91 5.32
N SER A 230 10.40 -8.18 4.12
CA SER A 230 10.64 -9.44 3.42
C SER A 230 10.41 -9.28 1.92
N LEU A 231 10.91 -10.24 1.17
CA LEU A 231 10.75 -10.30 -0.28
C LEU A 231 10.34 -11.70 -0.69
N SER A 232 9.29 -11.81 -1.50
CA SER A 232 8.78 -13.08 -2.00
C SER A 232 8.88 -13.09 -3.53
N PHE A 233 9.44 -14.15 -4.09
CA PHE A 233 9.66 -14.27 -5.52
C PHE A 233 8.71 -15.30 -6.14
N ILE A 234 8.27 -15.01 -7.36
CA ILE A 234 7.49 -15.96 -8.15
C ILE A 234 8.44 -17.01 -8.70
N THR A 235 8.35 -18.23 -8.17
CA THR A 235 9.19 -19.34 -8.63
C THR A 235 8.71 -19.91 -9.96
N GLY A 236 9.63 -20.39 -10.79
CA GLY A 236 9.29 -21.08 -12.05
C GLY A 236 8.82 -20.13 -13.16
N LEU A 237 9.12 -18.84 -13.04
CA LEU A 237 9.03 -17.91 -14.16
C LEU A 237 9.92 -18.44 -15.28
N LYS A 238 9.37 -18.53 -16.50
CA LYS A 238 10.20 -18.84 -17.65
C LYS A 238 11.08 -17.62 -17.91
N PRO A 239 12.41 -17.77 -17.99
CA PRO A 239 13.30 -16.66 -18.34
C PRO A 239 12.81 -16.07 -19.65
N THR A 240 12.43 -14.80 -19.60
CA THR A 240 11.75 -14.12 -20.73
C THR A 240 12.72 -13.32 -21.58
N ALA A 241 14.02 -13.34 -21.28
CA ALA A 241 14.91 -12.32 -21.78
C ALA A 241 15.86 -12.78 -22.90
N ALA A 242 15.75 -12.07 -24.03
CA ALA A 242 16.84 -11.83 -24.98
C ALA A 242 17.94 -10.90 -24.40
N ASN A 243 17.75 -10.39 -23.17
CA ASN A 243 18.68 -9.52 -22.46
C ASN A 243 19.55 -10.36 -21.49
N PRO A 244 20.89 -10.37 -21.68
CA PRO A 244 21.83 -11.15 -20.86
C PRO A 244 21.78 -10.84 -19.36
N TYR A 245 21.41 -9.61 -19.00
CA TYR A 245 21.43 -9.14 -17.62
C TYR A 245 20.21 -9.62 -16.83
N GLN A 246 19.04 -9.61 -17.45
CA GLN A 246 17.84 -10.25 -16.89
C GLN A 246 18.01 -11.77 -16.85
N ALA A 247 18.62 -12.39 -17.87
CA ALA A 247 18.93 -13.81 -17.84
C ALA A 247 19.89 -14.19 -16.69
N CYS A 248 20.86 -13.33 -16.36
CA CYS A 248 21.73 -13.49 -15.20
C CYS A 248 20.96 -13.35 -13.88
N PHE A 249 20.08 -12.35 -13.79
CA PHE A 249 19.19 -12.18 -12.62
C PHE A 249 18.32 -13.42 -12.41
N ASP A 250 17.62 -13.88 -13.45
CA ASP A 250 16.76 -15.06 -13.41
C ASP A 250 17.55 -16.32 -13.04
N GLY A 251 18.76 -16.49 -13.59
CA GLY A 251 19.64 -17.61 -13.25
C GLY A 251 20.10 -17.59 -11.79
N LEU A 252 20.50 -16.43 -11.27
CA LEU A 252 20.83 -16.29 -9.85
C LEU A 252 19.61 -16.52 -8.96
N LEU A 253 18.43 -16.07 -9.38
CA LEU A 253 17.19 -16.32 -8.67
C LEU A 253 16.93 -17.83 -8.56
N ASP A 254 16.99 -18.56 -9.67
CA ASP A 254 16.76 -20.01 -9.71
C ASP A 254 17.80 -20.79 -8.87
N GLU A 255 19.05 -20.33 -8.82
CA GLU A 255 20.11 -20.96 -8.02
C GLU A 255 19.99 -20.66 -6.52
N PHE A 256 19.64 -19.41 -6.17
CA PHE A 256 19.66 -18.91 -4.80
C PHE A 256 18.34 -19.15 -4.07
N ILE A 257 17.23 -19.12 -4.81
CA ILE A 257 15.89 -19.12 -4.24
C ILE A 257 15.24 -20.48 -4.43
N LYS A 258 15.21 -21.26 -3.34
CA LYS A 258 14.44 -22.51 -3.27
C LYS A 258 13.04 -22.24 -2.72
N PRO A 259 12.03 -23.05 -3.07
CA PRO A 259 10.70 -22.96 -2.45
C PRO A 259 10.82 -22.91 -0.91
N PRO A 260 10.16 -21.98 -0.20
CA PRO A 260 8.98 -21.20 -0.61
C PRO A 260 9.27 -19.85 -1.30
N GLY A 261 10.50 -19.57 -1.70
CA GLY A 261 10.79 -18.40 -2.53
C GLY A 261 10.76 -17.05 -1.82
N THR A 262 10.72 -17.05 -0.48
CA THR A 262 10.73 -15.83 0.34
C THR A 262 12.08 -15.68 1.00
N LEU A 263 12.67 -14.48 0.90
CA LEU A 263 13.91 -14.08 1.52
C LEU A 263 13.62 -13.08 2.64
N ASP A 264 14.30 -13.25 3.78
CA ASP A 264 14.41 -12.19 4.79
C ASP A 264 15.43 -11.12 4.34
N LEU A 265 15.61 -10.07 5.15
CA LEU A 265 16.51 -8.97 4.82
C LEU A 265 17.99 -9.38 4.73
N GLN A 266 18.43 -10.34 5.55
CA GLN A 266 19.83 -10.79 5.56
C GLN A 266 20.11 -11.65 4.33
N GLU A 267 19.19 -12.56 4.01
CA GLU A 267 19.23 -13.37 2.79
C GLU A 267 19.18 -12.48 1.56
N PHE A 268 18.38 -11.41 1.60
CA PHE A 268 18.32 -10.42 0.54
C PHE A 268 19.61 -9.60 0.41
N ASP A 269 20.23 -9.20 1.53
CA ASP A 269 21.56 -8.56 1.52
C ASP A 269 22.61 -9.44 0.84
N LEU A 270 22.59 -10.74 1.12
CA LEU A 270 23.46 -11.70 0.46
C LEU A 270 23.14 -11.83 -1.04
N PHE A 271 21.86 -11.93 -1.40
CA PHE A 271 21.42 -11.98 -2.80
C PHE A 271 21.88 -10.73 -3.57
N LYS A 272 21.76 -9.54 -2.98
CA LYS A 272 22.24 -8.28 -3.58
C LYS A 272 23.74 -8.31 -3.85
N GLN A 273 24.52 -8.76 -2.88
CA GLN A 273 25.98 -8.88 -3.06
C GLN A 273 26.33 -9.85 -4.18
N LEU A 274 25.67 -11.00 -4.23
CA LEU A 274 25.85 -12.00 -5.30
C LEU A 274 25.44 -11.45 -6.66
N PHE A 275 24.32 -10.74 -6.73
CA PHE A 275 23.88 -10.10 -7.96
C PHE A 275 24.88 -9.07 -8.47
N VAL A 276 25.39 -8.19 -7.59
CA VAL A 276 26.41 -7.21 -7.96
C VAL A 276 27.71 -7.88 -8.38
N SER A 277 28.15 -8.94 -7.70
CA SER A 277 29.41 -9.62 -8.04
C SER A 277 29.33 -10.45 -9.32
N THR A 278 28.17 -11.05 -9.60
CA THR A 278 28.00 -12.05 -10.66
C THR A 278 27.38 -11.46 -11.91
N CYS A 279 26.37 -10.60 -11.75
CA CYS A 279 25.72 -9.91 -12.87
C CYS A 279 26.27 -8.50 -13.09
N GLY A 280 26.94 -7.88 -12.10
CA GLY A 280 27.59 -6.59 -12.28
C GLY A 280 28.65 -6.64 -13.38
N ILE A 281 28.39 -5.94 -14.48
CA ILE A 281 29.33 -5.80 -15.60
C ILE A 281 30.63 -5.18 -15.07
N LYS A 282 31.76 -5.84 -15.34
CA LYS A 282 33.09 -5.21 -15.33
C LYS A 282 33.28 -4.37 -16.58
#